data_AF-A0A5M3WGN0-F1
#
_entry.id   AF-A0A5M3WGN0-F1
#
_cell.length_a   1.000
_cell.length_b   1.000
_cell.length_c   1.000
_cell.angle_alpha   90.00
_cell.angle_beta   90.00
_cell.angle_gamma   90.00
#
_symmetry.space_group_name_H-M   'P 1'
#
loop_
_entity.id
_entity.type
_entity.pdbx_description
1 polymer ?
#
loop_
_entity_poly.entity_id
_entity_poly.type
_entity_poly.pdbx_seq_one_letter_code
_entity_poly.pdbx_strand_id
1 'polypeptide(L)'
;MTSGYTRTWRTARQLALTPVQANSALARRPYDLRHAGVSMRLNAGVPATQVAEWAGHSVEVLLKIYAKCVDGHDHVWLGMVDRALGD
;
A
#
# COMPACT_ATOMS: atom_id res chain seq x y z
N MET A 1 -20.94 16.28 12.21
CA MET A 1 -21.28 14.93 12.69
C MET A 1 -20.37 13.92 12.00
N THR A 2 -19.67 13.08 12.75
CA THR A 2 -18.79 12.05 12.16
C THR A 2 -19.66 10.88 11.69
N SER A 3 -19.65 10.56 10.39
CA SER A 3 -20.37 9.40 9.85
C SER A 3 -20.00 8.12 10.61
N GLY A 4 -20.95 7.19 10.76
CA GLY A 4 -20.72 5.90 11.42
C GLY A 4 -19.50 5.16 10.89
N TYR A 5 -19.25 5.27 9.58
CA TYR A 5 -18.06 4.76 8.89
C TYR A 5 -16.74 5.27 9.50
N THR A 6 -16.62 6.59 9.69
CA THR A 6 -15.42 7.21 10.26
C THR A 6 -15.23 6.84 11.73
N ARG A 7 -16.32 6.64 12.47
CA ARG A 7 -16.24 6.17 13.87
C ARG A 7 -15.71 4.74 13.95
N THR A 8 -16.27 3.83 13.16
CA THR A 8 -15.80 2.43 13.08
C THR A 8 -14.32 2.38 12.69
N TRP A 9 -13.90 3.22 11.73
CA TRP A 9 -12.49 3.30 11.34
C TRP A 9 -11.56 3.75 12.48
N ARG A 10 -11.96 4.78 13.24
CA ARG A 10 -11.17 5.24 14.39
C ARG A 10 -11.02 4.15 15.45
N THR A 11 -12.09 3.41 15.73
CA THR A 11 -12.04 2.28 16.67
C THR A 11 -11.10 1.18 16.16
N ALA A 12 -11.20 0.81 14.88
CA ALA A 12 -10.32 -0.20 14.29
C ALA A 12 -8.84 0.19 14.40
N ARG A 13 -8.49 1.47 14.17
CA ARG A 13 -7.11 1.96 14.34
C ARG A 13 -6.59 1.78 15.77
N GLN A 14 -7.43 2.07 16.77
CA GLN A 14 -7.03 1.92 18.19
C GLN A 14 -6.84 0.46 18.59
N LEU A 15 -7.53 -0.48 17.93
CA LEU A 15 -7.39 -1.91 18.20
C LEU A 15 -6.18 -2.54 17.49
N ALA A 16 -5.85 -2.08 16.27
CA ALA A 16 -4.83 -2.71 15.44
C ALA A 16 -3.42 -2.08 15.55
N LEU A 17 -3.33 -0.82 15.97
CA LEU A 17 -2.07 -0.06 16.01
C LEU A 17 -1.58 0.13 17.45
N THR A 18 -0.26 0.23 17.62
CA THR A 18 0.31 0.68 18.90
C THR A 18 -0.14 2.12 19.23
N PRO A 19 -0.12 2.55 20.50
CA PRO A 19 -0.53 3.90 20.87
C PRO A 19 0.22 5.01 20.10
N VAL A 20 1.52 4.82 19.88
CA VAL A 20 2.36 5.75 19.10
C VAL A 20 1.90 5.82 17.65
N GLN A 21 1.64 4.67 17.02
CA GLN A 21 1.17 4.59 15.64
C GLN A 21 -0.25 5.15 15.49
N ALA A 22 -1.16 4.86 16.43
CA ALA A 22 -2.54 5.35 16.40
C ALA A 22 -2.60 6.89 16.48
N ASN A 23 -1.68 7.51 17.24
CA ASN A 23 -1.53 8.96 17.34
C ASN A 23 -0.81 9.60 16.13
N SER A 24 -0.18 8.80 15.27
CA SER A 24 0.51 9.28 14.07
C SER A 24 -0.43 9.53 12.88
N ALA A 25 0.14 9.89 11.72
CA ALA A 25 -0.57 9.97 10.46
C ALA A 25 -0.87 8.60 9.81
N LEU A 26 -0.34 7.50 10.36
CA LEU A 26 -0.49 6.16 9.80
C LEU A 26 -1.95 5.72 9.73
N ALA A 27 -2.39 5.33 8.53
CA ALA A 27 -3.75 4.85 8.25
C ALA A 27 -4.85 5.82 8.74
N ARG A 28 -4.56 7.13 8.75
CA ARG A 28 -5.46 8.17 9.27
C ARG A 28 -6.82 8.15 8.56
N ARG A 29 -6.83 7.83 7.27
CA ARG A 29 -8.03 7.67 6.45
C ARG A 29 -8.17 6.20 6.04
N PRO A 30 -9.40 5.67 5.93
CA PRO A 30 -9.62 4.33 5.38
C PRO A 30 -9.00 4.14 3.99
N TYR A 31 -9.01 5.21 3.17
CA TYR A 31 -8.47 5.20 1.82
C TYR A 31 -6.94 5.02 1.77
N ASP A 32 -6.24 5.28 2.89
CA ASP A 32 -4.79 5.05 2.98
C ASP A 32 -4.48 3.55 2.84
N LEU A 33 -5.37 2.65 3.29
CA LEU A 33 -5.21 1.21 3.07
C LEU A 33 -5.33 0.82 1.60
N ARG A 34 -6.21 1.48 0.84
CA ARG A 34 -6.32 1.23 -0.60
C ARG A 34 -5.00 1.61 -1.29
N HIS A 35 -4.45 2.77 -0.94
CA HIS A 35 -3.13 3.18 -1.45
C HIS A 35 -2.04 2.18 -1.08
N ALA A 36 -1.97 1.75 0.18
CA ALA A 36 -0.99 0.78 0.63
C ALA A 36 -1.13 -0.56 -0.12
N GLY A 37 -2.34 -1.10 -0.24
CA GLY A 37 -2.59 -2.39 -0.90
C GLY A 37 -2.26 -2.39 -2.38
N VAL A 38 -2.63 -1.33 -3.12
CA VAL A 38 -2.30 -1.21 -4.55
C VAL A 38 -0.79 -1.07 -4.74
N SER A 39 -0.15 -0.21 -3.93
CA SER A 39 1.32 -0.03 -3.98
C SER A 39 2.05 -1.32 -3.62
N MET A 40 1.58 -2.07 -2.61
CA MET A 40 2.17 -3.33 -2.19
C MET A 40 2.10 -4.40 -3.28
N ARG A 41 0.98 -4.53 -4.00
CA ARG A 41 0.86 -5.49 -5.12
C ARG A 41 1.84 -5.18 -6.22
N LEU A 42 1.95 -3.90 -6.60
CA LEU A 42 2.94 -3.47 -7.58
C LEU A 42 4.36 -3.77 -7.06
N ASN A 43 4.60 -3.53 -5.77
CA ASN A 43 5.88 -3.81 -5.14
C ASN A 43 6.16 -5.29 -4.82
N ALA A 44 5.22 -6.20 -5.10
CA ALA A 44 5.44 -7.63 -5.02
C ALA A 44 5.83 -8.22 -6.38
N GLY A 45 6.00 -7.36 -7.41
CA GLY A 45 6.30 -7.77 -8.77
C GLY A 45 5.08 -8.17 -9.59
N VAL A 46 3.85 -7.92 -9.10
CA VAL A 46 2.64 -8.18 -9.88
C VAL A 46 2.61 -7.23 -11.08
N PRO A 47 2.35 -7.74 -12.31
CA PRO A 47 2.32 -6.90 -13.51
C PRO A 47 1.40 -5.68 -13.35
N ALA A 48 1.91 -4.51 -13.75
CA ALA A 48 1.20 -3.24 -13.61
C ALA A 48 -0.19 -3.24 -14.30
N THR A 49 -0.31 -3.94 -15.43
CA THR A 49 -1.58 -4.12 -16.15
C THR A 49 -2.62 -4.84 -15.27
N GLN A 50 -2.23 -5.93 -14.62
CA GLN A 50 -3.11 -6.71 -13.73
C GLN A 50 -3.51 -5.91 -12.48
N VAL A 51 -2.56 -5.20 -11.86
CA VAL A 51 -2.84 -4.38 -10.68
C VAL A 51 -3.81 -3.25 -11.02
N ALA A 52 -3.63 -2.60 -12.17
CA ALA A 52 -4.50 -1.52 -12.65
C ALA A 52 -5.93 -2.01 -12.90
N GLU A 53 -6.08 -3.18 -13.54
CA GLU A 53 -7.38 -3.83 -13.75
C GLU A 53 -8.10 -4.09 -12.42
N TRP A 54 -7.46 -4.76 -11.46
CA TRP A 54 -8.06 -5.02 -10.14
C TRP A 54 -8.39 -3.74 -9.36
N ALA A 55 -7.61 -2.69 -9.57
CA ALA A 55 -7.82 -1.41 -8.92
C ALA A 55 -8.84 -0.52 -9.65
N GLY A 56 -9.32 -0.94 -10.84
CA GLY A 56 -10.35 -0.25 -11.61
C GLY A 56 -9.89 1.09 -12.19
N HIS A 57 -8.62 1.21 -12.59
CA HIS A 57 -8.08 2.41 -13.22
C HIS A 57 -7.05 2.08 -14.31
N SER A 58 -6.62 3.08 -15.08
CA SER A 58 -5.59 2.88 -16.11
C SER A 58 -4.21 2.59 -15.50
N VAL A 59 -3.31 2.01 -16.31
CA VAL A 59 -1.89 1.82 -15.94
C VAL A 59 -1.20 3.16 -15.73
N GLU A 60 -1.55 4.18 -16.51
CA GLU A 60 -1.04 5.54 -16.32
C GLU A 60 -1.38 6.07 -14.92
N VAL A 61 -2.66 5.94 -14.50
CA VAL A 61 -3.09 6.33 -13.15
C VAL A 61 -2.39 5.47 -12.09
N LEU A 62 -2.20 4.17 -12.35
CA LEU A 62 -1.46 3.28 -11.44
C LEU A 62 -0.06 3.83 -11.16
N LEU A 63 0.72 4.07 -12.21
CA LEU A 63 2.10 4.52 -12.08
C LEU A 63 2.19 5.93 -11.48
N LYS A 64 1.27 6.83 -11.85
CA LYS A 64 1.24 8.20 -11.32
C LYS A 64 0.95 8.26 -9.82
N ILE A 65 0.05 7.41 -9.33
CA ILE A 65 -0.52 7.54 -7.98
C ILE A 65 0.06 6.51 -7.00
N TYR A 66 0.35 5.29 -7.46
CA TYR A 66 0.64 4.14 -6.60
C TYR A 66 2.04 3.55 -6.79
N ALA A 67 2.84 4.01 -7.75
CA ALA A 67 4.26 3.64 -7.84
C ALA A 67 5.06 4.35 -6.73
N LYS A 68 4.88 3.90 -5.49
CA LYS A 68 5.64 4.32 -4.32
C LYS A 68 6.65 3.25 -3.97
N CYS A 69 7.89 3.63 -3.69
CA CYS A 69 8.84 2.72 -3.05
C CYS A 69 8.36 2.45 -1.62
N VAL A 70 8.35 1.18 -1.23
CA VAL A 70 8.10 0.78 0.16
C VAL A 70 9.45 0.73 0.85
N ASP A 71 9.60 1.51 1.92
CA ASP A 71 10.83 1.57 2.70
C ASP A 71 11.24 0.17 3.19
N GLY A 72 12.54 -0.13 3.10
CA GLY A 72 13.10 -1.44 3.45
C GLY A 72 12.89 -2.56 2.43
N HIS A 73 12.23 -2.35 1.28
CA HIS A 73 12.06 -3.39 0.25
C HIS A 73 13.24 -3.52 -0.73
N ASP A 74 14.25 -2.64 -0.65
CA ASP A 74 15.40 -2.64 -1.57
C ASP A 74 16.10 -4.01 -1.64
N HIS A 75 16.28 -4.67 -0.49
CA HIS A 75 16.88 -6.00 -0.43
C HIS A 75 16.06 -7.09 -1.14
N VAL A 76 14.73 -6.97 -1.14
CA VAL A 76 13.83 -7.90 -1.85
C VAL A 76 14.02 -7.74 -3.34
N TRP A 77 14.08 -6.51 -3.81
CA TRP A 77 14.23 -6.20 -5.22
C TRP A 77 15.61 -6.55 -5.76
N LEU A 78 16.66 -6.22 -5.02
CA LEU A 78 18.03 -6.61 -5.37
C LEU A 78 18.14 -8.13 -5.40
N GLY A 79 17.61 -8.85 -4.41
CA GLY A 79 17.62 -10.32 -4.43
C GLY A 79 16.82 -10.93 -5.59
N MET A 80 15.74 -10.28 -6.05
CA MET A 80 15.04 -10.69 -7.27
C MET A 80 15.89 -10.50 -8.53
N VAL A 81 16.64 -9.39 -8.61
CA VAL A 81 17.58 -9.12 -9.71
C VAL A 81 18.72 -10.14 -9.68
N ASP A 82 19.36 -10.35 -8.53
CA ASP A 82 20.45 -11.31 -8.35
C ASP A 82 20.01 -12.73 -8.76
N ARG A 83 18.83 -13.17 -8.31
CA ARG A 83 18.24 -14.45 -8.71
C ARG A 83 17.98 -14.54 -10.21
N ALA A 84 17.63 -13.44 -10.87
CA ALA A 84 17.41 -13.41 -12.30
C ALA A 84 18.75 -13.42 -13.09
N LEU A 85 19.82 -12.87 -12.51
CA LEU A 85 21.16 -12.85 -13.09
C LEU A 85 21.93 -14.16 -12.86
N GLY A 86 21.54 -14.96 -11.86
CA GLY A 86 22.07 -16.30 -11.62
C GLY A 86 23.31 -16.38 -10.72
N ASP A 87 23.55 -15.35 -9.91
CA ASP A 87 24.62 -15.31 -8.90
C ASP A 87 24.19 -15.95 -7.56
#